data_AF-X1J7U0-F1
#
_entry.id   AF-X1J7U0-F1
#
_cell.length_a   1.000
_cell.length_b   1.000
_cell.length_c   1.000
_cell.angle_alpha   90.00
_cell.angle_beta   90.00
_cell.angle_gamma   90.00
#
_symmetry.space_group_name_H-M   'P 1'
#
loop_
_entity.id
_entity.type
_entity.pdbx_description
1 polymer ?
#
loop_
_entity_poly.entity_id
_entity_poly.type
_entity_poly.pdbx_seq_one_letter_code
_entity_poly.pdbx_strand_id
1 'polypeptide(L)'
;MEYYNYDGSIAEMCGNGIRCMARFAYENNLIKSKNISIETLAGIKKISIDTKDNKVENIKVDMGTPELRPENIPVNIKNKTEIFNHKISIDSKEFFINCVSI
;
A
#
# COMPACT_ATOMS: atom_id res chain seq x y z
N MET A 1 -4.30 -6.94 -10.97
CA MET A 1 -5.30 -5.98 -10.47
C MET A 1 -5.02 -4.68 -11.15
N GLU A 2 -5.97 -4.23 -11.97
CA GLU A 2 -6.00 -2.86 -12.47
C GLU A 2 -6.98 -2.09 -11.59
N TYR A 3 -6.57 -0.91 -11.11
CA TYR A 3 -7.40 -0.10 -10.23
C TYR A 3 -7.60 1.28 -10.86
N TYR A 4 -8.86 1.64 -11.06
CA TYR A 4 -9.27 2.93 -11.60
C TYR A 4 -9.80 3.77 -10.44
N ASN A 5 -9.26 4.97 -10.27
CA ASN A 5 -9.76 5.97 -9.35
C ASN A 5 -11.13 6.49 -9.81
N TYR A 6 -11.84 7.17 -8.92
CA TYR A 6 -13.15 7.76 -9.23
C TYR A 6 -13.10 8.74 -10.41
N ASP A 7 -11.97 9.42 -10.61
CA ASP A 7 -11.74 10.35 -11.73
C ASP A 7 -11.32 9.65 -13.04
N GLY A 8 -11.26 8.32 -13.05
CA GLY A 8 -10.86 7.51 -14.20
C GLY A 8 -9.35 7.33 -14.39
N SER A 9 -8.51 7.99 -13.57
CA SER A 9 -7.07 7.76 -13.59
C SER A 9 -6.73 6.33 -13.10
N ILE A 10 -5.67 5.75 -13.65
CA ILE A 10 -5.19 4.43 -13.22
C ILE A 10 -4.24 4.63 -12.03
N ALA A 11 -4.54 4.00 -10.90
CA ALA A 11 -3.66 3.97 -9.75
C ALA A 11 -2.72 2.76 -9.83
N GLU A 12 -1.49 2.91 -9.35
CA GLU A 12 -0.54 1.80 -9.34
C GLU A 12 -0.99 0.67 -8.41
N MET A 13 -1.64 1.04 -7.29
CA MET A 13 -2.07 0.13 -6.24
C MET A 13 -3.18 0.75 -5.38
N CYS A 14 -4.06 -0.09 -4.83
CA CYS A 14 -4.98 0.29 -3.76
C CYS A 14 -5.00 -0.82 -2.69
N GLY A 15 -4.45 -0.53 -1.50
CA GLY A 15 -4.32 -1.53 -0.44
C GLY A 15 -5.67 -2.06 0.06
N ASN A 16 -6.70 -1.21 0.03
CA ASN A 16 -8.07 -1.64 0.37
C ASN A 16 -8.66 -2.48 -0.75
N GLY A 17 -8.53 -2.03 -2.00
CA GLY A 17 -9.05 -2.70 -3.18
C GLY A 17 -8.51 -4.11 -3.34
N ILE A 18 -7.19 -4.31 -3.15
CA ILE A 18 -6.57 -5.62 -3.29
C ILE A 18 -7.05 -6.64 -2.24
N ARG A 19 -7.35 -6.19 -1.00
CA ARG A 19 -7.98 -7.04 0.02
C ARG A 19 -9.40 -7.43 -0.38
N CYS A 20 -10.20 -6.47 -0.85
CA CYS A 20 -11.55 -6.75 -1.34
C CYS A 20 -11.54 -7.73 -2.53
N MET A 21 -10.62 -7.55 -3.47
CA MET A 21 -10.44 -8.46 -4.62
C MET A 21 -10.06 -9.88 -4.17
N ALA A 22 -9.08 -10.00 -3.27
CA ALA A 22 -8.65 -11.31 -2.75
C ALA A 22 -9.79 -12.03 -2.00
N ARG A 23 -10.58 -11.29 -1.19
CA ARG A 23 -11.78 -11.82 -0.53
C ARG A 23 -12.78 -12.33 -1.55
N PHE A 24 -13.11 -11.50 -2.54
CA PHE A 24 -14.05 -11.84 -3.60
C PHE A 24 -13.62 -13.11 -4.34
N ALA A 25 -12.36 -13.21 -4.74
CA ALA A 25 -11.84 -14.37 -5.44
C ALA A 25 -11.93 -15.65 -4.60
N TYR A 26 -11.65 -15.56 -3.30
CA TYR A 26 -11.73 -16.71 -2.40
C TYR A 26 -13.18 -17.15 -2.12
N GLU A 27 -14.05 -16.21 -1.74
CA GLU A 27 -15.46 -16.51 -1.41
C GLU A 27 -16.26 -16.99 -2.64
N ASN A 28 -15.86 -16.61 -3.86
CA ASN A 28 -16.46 -17.09 -5.11
C ASN A 28 -15.75 -18.32 -5.71
N ASN A 29 -14.86 -18.98 -4.96
CA ASN A 29 -14.13 -20.18 -5.39
C ASN A 29 -13.30 -20.01 -6.69
N LEU A 30 -12.93 -18.78 -7.06
CA LEU A 30 -12.02 -18.50 -8.18
C LEU A 30 -10.58 -18.90 -7.83
N ILE A 31 -10.26 -18.92 -6.54
CA ILE A 31 -9.03 -19.44 -5.97
C ILE A 31 -9.36 -20.37 -4.80
N LYS A 32 -8.48 -21.34 -4.53
CA LYS A 32 -8.58 -22.25 -3.37
C LYS A 32 -7.46 -22.05 -2.35
N SER A 33 -6.33 -21.50 -2.79
CA SER A 33 -5.19 -21.24 -1.91
C SER A 33 -5.47 -20.05 -1.01
N LYS A 34 -5.04 -20.15 0.25
CA LYS A 34 -5.03 -19.03 1.20
C LYS A 34 -3.80 -18.13 1.05
N ASN A 35 -2.75 -18.62 0.38
CA ASN A 35 -1.57 -17.83 0.05
C ASN A 35 -1.51 -17.64 -1.47
N ILE A 36 -1.64 -16.40 -1.91
CA ILE A 36 -1.70 -16.05 -3.34
C ILE A 36 -0.75 -14.91 -3.65
N SER A 37 -0.51 -14.71 -4.95
CA SER A 37 0.17 -13.53 -5.47
C SER A 37 -0.78 -12.82 -6.43
N ILE A 38 -0.86 -11.50 -6.33
CA ILE A 38 -1.64 -10.66 -7.23
C ILE A 38 -0.67 -9.69 -7.89
N GLU A 39 -0.65 -9.69 -9.23
CA GLU A 39 0.08 -8.71 -10.03
C GLU A 39 -0.63 -7.35 -9.96
N THR A 40 0.13 -6.27 -9.77
CA THR A 40 -0.34 -4.88 -9.78
C THR A 40 0.66 -4.04 -10.56
N LEU A 41 0.32 -2.80 -10.88
CA LEU A 41 1.29 -1.88 -11.49
C LEU A 41 2.43 -1.52 -10.53
N ALA A 42 2.20 -1.58 -9.22
CA ALA A 42 3.24 -1.50 -8.18
C ALA A 42 3.98 -2.85 -7.93
N GLY A 43 3.97 -3.75 -8.91
CA GLY A 43 4.59 -5.08 -8.84
C GLY A 43 3.71 -6.16 -8.21
N ILE A 44 4.29 -7.36 -8.01
CA ILE A 44 3.58 -8.51 -7.44
C ILE A 44 3.45 -8.34 -5.92
N LYS A 45 2.23 -8.48 -5.41
CA LYS A 45 1.92 -8.44 -3.98
C LYS A 45 1.55 -9.84 -3.47
N LYS A 46 2.16 -10.24 -2.35
CA LYS A 46 1.86 -11.51 -1.66
C LYS A 46 0.70 -11.29 -0.70
N ILE A 47 -0.25 -12.21 -0.68
CA ILE A 47 -1.47 -12.11 0.11
C ILE A 47 -1.68 -13.40 0.89
N SER A 48 -2.01 -13.26 2.17
CA SER A 48 -2.43 -14.35 3.03
C SER A 48 -3.86 -14.11 3.53
N ILE A 49 -4.72 -15.11 3.34
CA ILE A 49 -6.14 -15.08 3.66
C ILE A 49 -6.37 -15.91 4.92
N ASP A 50 -6.78 -15.26 6.00
CA ASP A 50 -7.15 -15.89 7.25
C ASP A 50 -8.67 -16.15 7.24
N THR A 51 -9.07 -17.37 7.56
CA THR A 51 -10.48 -17.79 7.54
C THR A 51 -10.90 -18.37 8.87
N LYS A 52 -12.13 -18.10 9.29
CA LYS A 52 -12.78 -18.68 10.46
C LYS A 52 -14.16 -19.19 10.07
N ASP A 53 -14.50 -20.42 10.45
CA ASP A 53 -15.77 -21.07 10.11
C ASP A 53 -16.12 -21.01 8.61
N ASN A 54 -15.12 -21.27 7.76
CA ASN A 54 -15.20 -21.19 6.29
C ASN A 54 -15.54 -19.80 5.72
N LYS A 55 -15.42 -18.73 6.51
CA LYS A 55 -15.56 -17.34 6.07
C LYS A 55 -14.23 -16.62 6.15
N VAL A 56 -13.99 -15.67 5.25
CA VAL A 56 -12.81 -14.81 5.32
C VAL A 56 -12.96 -13.87 6.51
N GLU A 57 -11.97 -13.89 7.42
CA GLU A 57 -11.94 -13.04 8.61
C GLU A 57 -10.97 -11.87 8.40
N ASN A 58 -9.75 -12.16 7.93
CA ASN A 58 -8.72 -11.15 7.68
C ASN A 58 -7.95 -11.45 6.40
N ILE A 59 -7.39 -10.40 5.80
CA ILE A 59 -6.50 -10.51 4.65
C ILE A 59 -5.26 -9.66 4.93
N LYS A 60 -4.10 -10.32 4.91
CA LYS A 60 -2.79 -9.70 5.03
C LYS A 60 -2.21 -9.50 3.64
N VAL A 61 -1.66 -8.32 3.41
CA VAL A 61 -1.02 -7.94 2.15
C VAL A 61 0.40 -7.53 2.47
N ASP A 62 1.36 -8.16 1.81
CA ASP A 62 2.75 -7.71 1.83
C ASP A 62 2.86 -6.43 1.00
N MET A 63 2.99 -5.31 1.70
CA MET A 63 3.12 -3.98 1.08
C MET A 63 4.54 -3.72 0.56
N GLY A 64 5.51 -4.55 0.93
CA GLY A 64 6.93 -4.33 0.63
C GLY A 64 7.63 -3.46 1.67
N THR A 65 8.85 -3.06 1.33
CA THR A 65 9.71 -2.20 2.16
C THR A 65 9.45 -0.74 1.82
N PRO A 66 9.27 0.14 2.82
CA PRO A 66 9.11 1.57 2.58
C PRO A 66 10.37 2.18 1.97
N GLU A 67 10.18 3.15 1.07
CA GLU A 67 11.23 4.07 0.63
C GLU A 67 11.24 5.29 1.56
N LEU A 68 12.44 5.66 2.01
CA LEU A 68 12.68 6.74 2.97
C LEU A 68 13.54 7.86 2.39
N ARG A 69 14.21 7.61 1.25
CA ARG A 69 15.10 8.59 0.62
C ARG A 69 14.30 9.75 0.04
N PRO A 70 14.59 11.01 0.43
CA PRO A 70 13.83 12.18 -0.01
C PRO A 70 13.70 12.27 -1.54
N GLU A 71 14.79 11.98 -2.24
CA GLU A 71 14.89 12.00 -3.71
C GLU A 71 13.95 11.01 -4.42
N ASN A 72 13.53 9.94 -3.74
CA ASN A 72 12.64 8.93 -4.30
C ASN A 72 11.16 9.10 -3.84
N ILE A 73 10.88 10.02 -2.90
CA ILE A 73 9.53 10.32 -2.38
C ILE A 73 9.03 11.71 -2.85
N PRO A 74 9.56 12.21 -3.97
CA PRO A 74 9.50 13.63 -4.34
C PRO A 74 9.65 14.73 -3.26
N VAL A 75 10.54 14.56 -2.27
CA VAL A 75 10.72 15.56 -1.21
C VAL A 75 11.86 16.54 -1.54
N ASN A 76 11.55 17.85 -1.55
CA ASN A 76 12.52 18.91 -1.82
C ASN A 76 13.35 19.32 -0.59
N ILE A 77 13.94 18.35 0.11
CA ILE A 77 14.87 18.57 1.24
C ILE A 77 16.16 17.83 0.90
N LYS A 78 17.25 18.60 0.72
CA LYS A 78 18.54 18.08 0.25
C LYS A 78 19.43 17.59 1.41
N ASN A 79 20.44 16.79 1.06
CA ASN A 79 21.50 16.33 1.97
C ASN A 79 20.98 15.53 3.18
N LYS A 80 19.92 14.74 2.97
CA LYS A 80 19.33 13.85 3.96
C LYS A 80 19.11 12.48 3.34
N THR A 81 19.39 11.43 4.10
CA THR A 81 19.11 10.04 3.71
C THR A 81 17.68 9.64 4.02
N GLU A 82 17.04 10.32 4.98
CA GLU A 82 15.63 10.14 5.36
C GLU A 82 15.07 11.42 5.99
N ILE A 83 13.74 11.58 5.94
CA ILE A 83 13.01 12.63 6.64
C ILE A 83 12.22 12.00 7.78
N PHE A 84 12.82 12.00 8.97
CA PHE A 84 12.20 11.50 10.19
C PHE A 84 12.24 12.58 11.27
N ASN A 85 11.08 12.84 11.88
CA ASN A 85 10.85 13.88 12.88
C ASN A 85 11.48 15.24 12.48
N HIS A 86 11.39 15.59 11.19
CA HIS A 86 12.04 16.77 10.65
C HIS A 86 11.20 18.00 10.93
N LYS A 87 11.81 19.03 11.53
CA LYS A 87 11.12 20.27 11.87
C LYS A 87 10.97 21.16 10.64
N ILE A 88 9.75 21.59 10.35
CA ILE A 88 9.41 22.61 9.36
C ILE A 88 8.62 23.75 10.01
N SER A 89 8.61 24.91 9.37
CA SER A 89 7.86 26.09 9.85
C SER A 89 6.92 26.60 8.78
N ILE A 90 5.63 26.70 9.12
CA ILE A 90 4.55 27.19 8.24
C ILE A 90 3.74 28.20 9.05
N ASP A 91 3.57 29.42 8.54
CA ASP A 91 2.82 30.51 9.19
C ASP A 91 3.15 30.70 10.68
N SER A 92 4.45 30.73 11.00
CA SER A 92 4.98 30.88 12.37
C SER A 92 4.66 29.73 13.34
N LYS A 93 4.17 28.58 12.84
CA LYS A 93 3.99 27.35 13.62
C LYS A 93 5.04 26.32 13.24
N GLU A 94 5.50 25.57 14.24
CA GLU A 94 6.44 24.47 14.05
C GLU A 94 5.70 23.15 13.88
N PHE A 95 6.11 22.37 12.90
CA PHE A 95 5.60 21.02 12.64
C PHE A 95 6.76 20.04 12.56
N PHE A 96 6.51 18.80 12.94
CA PHE A 96 7.44 17.70 12.76
C PHE A 96 6.86 16.73 11.73
N ILE A 97 7.61 16.48 10.66
CA ILE A 97 7.16 15.63 9.55
C ILE A 97 8.01 14.37 9.44
N ASN A 98 7.35 13.31 8.94
CA ASN A 98 7.99 12.10 8.44
C ASN A 98 7.58 11.95 6.97
N CYS A 99 8.51 11.61 6.09
CA CYS A 99 8.19 11.33 4.69
C CYS A 99 8.52 9.87 4.37
N VAL A 100 7.55 9.18 3.77
CA VAL A 100 7.65 7.76 3.43
C VAL A 100 6.80 7.48 2.19
N SER A 101 7.28 6.59 1.33
CA SER A 101 6.50 6.00 0.25
C SER A 101 6.49 4.48 0.39
N ILE A 102 5.39 3.83 0.01
CA ILE A 102 5.20 2.36 0.06
C ILE A 102 4.62 1.90 -1.27
#